data_AF-A0A932IYS8-F1
#
_entry.id   AF-A0A932IYS8-F1
#
_cell.length_a   1.000
_cell.length_b   1.000
_cell.length_c   1.000
_cell.angle_alpha   90.00
_cell.angle_beta   90.00
_cell.angle_gamma   90.00
#
_symmetry.space_group_name_H-M   'P 1'
#
loop_
_entity.id
_entity.type
_entity.pdbx_description
1 polymer ?
#
loop_
_entity_poly.entity_id
_entity_poly.type
_entity_poly.pdbx_seq_one_letter_code
_entity_poly.pdbx_strand_id
1 'polypeptide(L)'
;MRRGFIENCEREQLHLSGAIQGHGALVRFDGTGRITHASANLRSILGMDAESVLGADLGVLELPDIAPIAATDNRTRRQSVVRHGVVLSVLAITGADDGVLVELIPQPRAVADNPYASYARHSRTPADEAALRSAQEELVAEVARRTGYERVMYYRFHPDGHGEVIAEARNGDAYGSYLGLRFPASDIPSVARALYLKNPWRMIPDATADSVPLLSRSADPVDLTRSDLRSVSEVHRAYLANMGVRSALSFPVAAGDSLEALISCHHSAAQEPDVGLLVELGSLVTAHAVGYVSYRAGQRMRLVDGLSRRFRDIAELIENADGVDDVWPVLGPRLVSEFDADGAMLCVGDDIYSVGEGFDDDTLARVEEVSLGHGAVVWHSDSLSRDIDGLLLTPVAGAAGVLVEVPMGDAVRVWVTRSEFIDEVSWGGNPDKPVEPGLGDEPISPRRSFETWVERRLGYSRPWPTETELLLRQLRTAIGPLAARS
;
A
#
# COMPACT_ATOMS: atom_id res chain seq x y z
N MET A 1 -9.04 -3.93 23.77
CA MET A 1 -7.90 -3.94 22.82
C MET A 1 -6.58 -3.77 23.56
N ARG A 2 -5.67 -4.75 23.51
CA ARG A 2 -4.31 -4.61 24.03
C ARG A 2 -3.46 -3.82 23.01
N ARG A 3 -3.58 -2.49 23.02
CA ARG A 3 -2.92 -1.55 22.09
C ARG A 3 -1.39 -1.68 22.01
N GLY A 4 -0.75 -2.22 23.05
CA GLY A 4 0.72 -2.24 23.16
C GLY A 4 1.49 -3.08 22.12
N PHE A 5 0.93 -4.16 21.56
CA PHE A 5 1.68 -4.98 20.59
C PHE A 5 1.84 -4.28 19.24
N ILE A 6 0.75 -3.75 18.68
CA ILE A 6 0.77 -3.02 17.41
C ILE A 6 1.62 -1.75 17.56
N GLU A 7 1.48 -1.04 18.68
CA GLU A 7 2.33 0.11 19.00
C GLU A 7 3.82 -0.27 19.10
N ASN A 8 4.16 -1.46 19.57
CA ASN A 8 5.54 -1.96 19.59
C ASN A 8 6.05 -2.30 18.18
N CYS A 9 5.23 -2.94 17.33
CA CYS A 9 5.60 -3.20 15.93
C CYS A 9 5.84 -1.89 15.16
N GLU A 10 5.03 -0.86 15.40
CA GLU A 10 5.19 0.47 14.80
C GLU A 10 6.40 1.25 15.35
N ARG A 11 7.00 0.81 16.46
CA ARG A 11 8.22 1.40 17.03
C ARG A 11 9.48 0.57 16.76
N GLU A 12 9.34 -0.60 16.15
CA GLU A 12 10.46 -1.49 15.88
C GLU A 12 11.43 -0.80 14.90
N GLN A 13 12.69 -0.63 15.33
CA GLN A 13 13.74 -0.05 14.52
C GLN A 13 14.30 -1.11 13.56
N LEU A 14 13.47 -1.55 12.61
CA LEU A 14 13.80 -2.62 11.64
C LEU A 14 15.13 -2.41 10.91
N HIS A 15 15.50 -1.15 10.66
CA HIS A 15 16.73 -0.73 10.00
C HIS A 15 17.98 -0.84 10.88
N LEU A 16 17.84 -0.82 12.21
CA LEU A 16 18.94 -0.94 13.19
C LEU A 16 18.98 -2.32 13.86
N SER A 17 18.57 -3.37 13.12
CA SER A 17 18.46 -4.73 13.66
C SER A 17 19.78 -5.32 14.20
N GLY A 18 20.94 -4.76 13.83
CA GLY A 18 22.26 -5.24 14.28
C GLY A 18 22.66 -6.62 13.75
N ALA A 19 21.86 -7.20 12.85
CA ALA A 19 22.07 -8.54 12.32
C ALA A 19 21.64 -8.64 10.85
N ILE A 20 22.18 -9.66 10.17
CA ILE A 20 21.91 -10.00 8.78
C ILE A 20 21.35 -11.42 8.65
N GLN A 21 20.86 -11.76 7.47
CA GLN A 21 20.54 -13.12 7.04
C GLN A 21 21.83 -13.85 6.62
N GLY A 22 21.96 -15.12 6.98
CA GLY A 22 23.22 -15.87 6.86
C GLY A 22 23.63 -16.31 5.44
N HIS A 23 22.82 -16.04 4.41
CA HIS A 23 23.10 -16.45 3.03
C HIS A 23 24.15 -15.58 2.32
N GLY A 24 24.62 -14.51 2.97
CA GLY A 24 25.74 -13.69 2.52
C GLY A 24 26.53 -13.13 3.71
N ALA A 25 27.56 -12.34 3.44
CA ALA A 25 28.32 -11.62 4.46
C ALA A 25 28.25 -10.10 4.23
N LEU A 26 28.43 -9.32 5.30
CA LEU A 26 28.38 -7.86 5.26
C LEU A 26 29.59 -7.27 5.97
N VAL A 27 30.17 -6.22 5.38
CA VAL A 27 31.24 -5.40 5.97
C VAL A 27 30.88 -3.92 5.84
N ARG A 28 31.05 -3.12 6.89
CA ARG A 28 30.86 -1.65 6.86
C ARG A 28 32.20 -0.94 6.95
N PHE A 29 32.42 0.01 6.05
CA PHE A 29 33.50 0.99 6.09
C PHE A 29 32.98 2.34 6.59
N ASP A 30 33.77 3.05 7.38
CA ASP A 30 33.54 4.47 7.66
C ASP A 30 34.07 5.38 6.52
N GLY A 31 33.83 6.68 6.61
CA GLY A 31 34.32 7.66 5.64
C GLY A 31 35.86 7.78 5.56
N THR A 32 36.60 7.14 6.45
CA THR A 32 38.07 7.04 6.37
C THR A 32 38.55 5.77 5.65
N GLY A 33 37.62 4.91 5.23
CA GLY A 33 37.90 3.65 4.55
C GLY A 33 38.28 2.51 5.50
N ARG A 34 37.97 2.63 6.80
CA ARG A 34 38.26 1.57 7.79
C ARG A 34 37.04 0.72 8.06
N ILE A 35 37.26 -0.59 8.21
CA ILE A 35 36.22 -1.55 8.58
C ILE A 35 35.79 -1.28 10.02
N THR A 36 34.53 -0.94 10.21
CA THR A 36 33.92 -0.71 11.52
C THR A 36 33.07 -1.88 11.97
N HIS A 37 32.42 -2.57 11.03
CA HIS A 37 31.54 -3.70 11.29
C HIS A 37 31.80 -4.83 10.30
N ALA A 38 31.67 -6.08 10.77
CA ALA A 38 31.71 -7.28 9.94
C ALA A 38 30.73 -8.31 10.48
N SER A 39 30.00 -9.00 9.60
CA SER A 39 29.10 -10.07 10.01
C SER A 39 29.86 -11.27 10.57
N ALA A 40 29.36 -11.89 11.64
CA ALA A 40 30.04 -13.00 12.31
C ALA A 40 30.32 -14.21 11.39
N ASN A 41 29.54 -14.37 10.31
CA ASN A 41 29.73 -15.42 9.30
C ASN A 41 30.75 -15.08 8.21
N LEU A 42 31.53 -14.00 8.32
CA LEU A 42 32.51 -13.61 7.29
C LEU A 42 33.46 -14.77 6.91
N ARG A 43 33.81 -15.63 7.88
CA ARG A 43 34.66 -16.79 7.65
C ARG A 43 34.06 -17.78 6.66
N SER A 44 32.75 -18.01 6.67
CA SER A 44 32.13 -18.98 5.75
C SER A 44 32.08 -18.47 4.31
N ILE A 45 32.16 -17.16 4.09
CA ILE A 45 32.07 -16.53 2.76
C ILE A 45 33.46 -16.16 2.21
N LEU A 46 34.31 -15.54 3.03
CA LEU A 46 35.63 -15.05 2.62
C LEU A 46 36.81 -15.86 3.16
N GLY A 47 36.59 -16.75 4.14
CA GLY A 47 37.66 -17.45 4.85
C GLY A 47 38.37 -16.61 5.92
N MET A 48 37.82 -15.44 6.27
CA MET A 48 38.42 -14.47 7.20
C MET A 48 37.58 -14.32 8.47
N ASP A 49 38.22 -14.23 9.63
CA ASP A 49 37.52 -13.93 10.89
C ASP A 49 37.03 -12.49 10.91
N ALA A 50 35.76 -12.30 11.24
CA ALA A 50 35.13 -10.99 11.35
C ALA A 50 35.89 -10.06 12.31
N GLU A 51 36.31 -10.56 13.48
CA GLU A 51 37.08 -9.76 14.46
C GLU A 51 38.47 -9.34 13.96
N SER A 52 39.08 -10.18 13.10
CA SER A 52 40.44 -9.96 12.59
C SER A 52 40.51 -8.81 11.58
N VAL A 53 39.40 -8.52 10.89
CA VAL A 53 39.33 -7.46 9.88
C VAL A 53 38.89 -6.12 10.45
N LEU A 54 38.37 -6.07 11.68
CA LEU A 54 37.92 -4.82 12.30
C LEU A 54 39.08 -3.82 12.45
N GLY A 55 38.88 -2.61 11.96
CA GLY A 55 39.85 -1.51 11.93
C GLY A 55 40.83 -1.52 10.75
N ALA A 56 40.83 -2.58 9.94
CA ALA A 56 41.65 -2.68 8.73
C ALA A 56 41.05 -1.86 7.56
N ASP A 57 41.84 -1.61 6.52
CA ASP A 57 41.38 -1.01 5.27
C ASP A 57 40.78 -2.07 4.32
N LEU A 58 40.10 -1.60 3.26
CA LEU A 58 39.48 -2.44 2.24
C LEU A 58 40.43 -3.46 1.60
N GLY A 59 41.72 -3.14 1.48
CA GLY A 59 42.72 -4.01 0.85
C GLY A 59 42.82 -5.37 1.53
N VAL A 60 42.51 -5.46 2.84
CA VAL A 60 42.52 -6.73 3.58
C VAL A 60 41.52 -7.75 3.03
N LEU A 61 40.43 -7.28 2.40
CA LEU A 61 39.40 -8.18 1.86
C LEU A 61 39.77 -8.73 0.48
N GLU A 62 40.81 -8.20 -0.17
CA GLU A 62 41.22 -8.57 -1.54
C GLU A 62 40.05 -8.50 -2.54
N LEU A 63 39.15 -7.54 -2.34
CA LEU A 63 38.03 -7.28 -3.25
C LEU A 63 38.49 -6.36 -4.40
N PRO A 64 37.83 -6.41 -5.57
CA PRO A 64 38.07 -5.44 -6.64
C PRO A 64 37.86 -4.01 -6.14
N ASP A 65 38.38 -3.05 -6.90
CA ASP A 65 38.18 -1.63 -6.60
C ASP A 65 36.68 -1.27 -6.57
N ILE A 66 36.18 -1.09 -5.34
CA ILE A 66 34.82 -0.64 -5.02
C ILE A 66 34.84 0.88 -4.77
N ALA A 67 35.26 1.65 -5.78
CA ALA A 67 35.19 3.11 -5.72
C ALA A 67 33.78 3.60 -5.24
N PRO A 68 33.72 4.60 -4.33
CA PRO A 68 32.46 5.07 -3.76
C PRO A 68 31.52 5.59 -4.85
N ILE A 69 30.26 5.18 -4.77
CA ILE A 69 29.23 5.52 -5.75
C ILE A 69 28.55 6.80 -5.28
N ALA A 70 28.42 7.79 -6.17
CA ALA A 70 27.65 8.99 -5.90
C ALA A 70 26.22 8.64 -5.46
N ALA A 71 25.73 9.28 -4.40
CA ALA A 71 24.45 8.99 -3.72
C ALA A 71 23.18 9.06 -4.60
N THR A 72 23.32 9.47 -5.87
CA THR A 72 22.21 9.73 -6.80
C THR A 72 21.75 8.53 -7.61
N ASP A 73 22.52 7.44 -7.68
CA ASP A 73 22.09 6.22 -8.36
C ASP A 73 21.67 5.15 -7.36
N ASN A 74 20.42 4.70 -7.46
CA ASN A 74 19.68 4.10 -6.35
C ASN A 74 20.01 2.61 -6.12
N ARG A 75 21.15 2.11 -6.62
CA ARG A 75 21.85 0.87 -6.18
C ARG A 75 23.08 0.57 -7.06
N THR A 76 24.24 0.53 -6.41
CA THR A 76 25.34 -0.44 -6.64
C THR A 76 26.12 -0.49 -7.95
N ARG A 77 27.46 -0.48 -7.82
CA ARG A 77 28.37 -1.15 -8.74
C ARG A 77 28.40 -2.63 -8.39
N ARG A 78 27.64 -3.44 -9.12
CA ARG A 78 27.67 -4.89 -8.98
C ARG A 78 28.88 -5.44 -9.69
N GLN A 79 29.72 -6.17 -8.98
CA GLN A 79 30.81 -6.93 -9.60
C GLN A 79 30.68 -8.39 -9.19
N SER A 80 30.94 -9.28 -10.15
CA SER A 80 31.09 -10.70 -9.86
C SER A 80 32.57 -10.99 -9.60
N VAL A 81 32.88 -11.59 -8.46
CA VAL A 81 34.25 -11.98 -8.09
C VAL A 81 34.26 -13.47 -7.84
N VAL A 82 35.27 -14.18 -8.35
CA VAL A 82 35.46 -15.59 -8.01
C VAL A 82 36.40 -15.70 -6.84
N ARG A 83 35.94 -16.30 -5.73
CA ARG A 83 36.76 -16.54 -4.54
C ARG A 83 36.58 -17.98 -4.09
N HIS A 84 37.70 -18.71 -3.94
CA HIS A 84 37.68 -20.13 -3.58
C HIS A 84 36.74 -20.99 -4.45
N GLY A 85 36.60 -20.67 -5.74
CA GLY A 85 35.71 -21.37 -6.67
C GLY A 85 34.22 -20.99 -6.59
N VAL A 86 33.84 -20.05 -5.72
CA VAL A 86 32.48 -19.52 -5.60
C VAL A 86 32.40 -18.16 -6.27
N VAL A 87 31.34 -17.92 -7.05
CA VAL A 87 31.05 -16.59 -7.60
C VAL A 87 30.34 -15.78 -6.52
N LEU A 88 30.88 -14.62 -6.18
CA LEU A 88 30.30 -13.67 -5.24
C LEU A 88 29.80 -12.44 -6.01
N SER A 89 28.54 -12.08 -5.79
CA SER A 89 28.06 -10.73 -6.08
C SER A 89 28.53 -9.80 -4.96
N VAL A 90 29.27 -8.77 -5.34
CA VAL A 90 29.71 -7.71 -4.44
C VAL A 90 28.78 -6.51 -4.65
N LEU A 91 28.11 -6.09 -3.58
CA LEU A 91 27.16 -4.99 -3.58
C LEU A 91 27.67 -3.88 -2.64
N ALA A 92 28.11 -2.75 -3.18
CA ALA A 92 28.46 -1.56 -2.41
C ALA A 92 27.26 -0.60 -2.29
N ILE A 93 27.00 -0.14 -1.07
CA ILE A 93 25.90 0.77 -0.72
C ILE A 93 26.46 1.92 0.12
N THR A 94 26.38 3.14 -0.41
CA THR A 94 26.78 4.35 0.32
C THR A 94 25.72 4.72 1.37
N GLY A 95 26.15 4.89 2.61
CA GLY A 95 25.35 5.37 3.73
C GLY A 95 25.18 6.89 3.73
N ALA A 96 24.36 7.41 4.64
CA ALA A 96 24.15 8.86 4.78
C ALA A 96 25.34 9.58 5.44
N ASP A 97 26.26 8.84 6.03
CA ASP A 97 27.43 9.28 6.81
C ASP A 97 28.76 9.10 6.05
N ASP A 98 28.70 9.08 4.72
CA ASP A 98 29.82 8.77 3.81
C ASP A 98 30.46 7.38 4.03
N GLY A 99 29.87 6.54 4.90
CA GLY A 99 30.25 5.15 5.08
C GLY A 99 29.79 4.29 3.90
N VAL A 100 30.40 3.12 3.75
CA VAL A 100 30.04 2.16 2.69
C VAL A 100 29.73 0.79 3.30
N LEU A 101 28.55 0.27 3.03
CA LEU A 101 28.21 -1.13 3.29
C LEU A 101 28.57 -1.97 2.06
N VAL A 102 29.27 -3.07 2.28
CA VAL A 102 29.63 -4.05 1.26
C VAL A 102 28.97 -5.37 1.62
N GLU A 103 28.07 -5.82 0.75
CA GLU A 103 27.44 -7.14 0.86
C GLU A 103 28.07 -8.11 -0.14
N LEU A 104 28.25 -9.34 0.32
CA LEU A 104 28.91 -10.42 -0.40
C LEU A 104 27.95 -11.60 -0.45
N ILE A 105 27.36 -11.81 -1.62
CA ILE A 105 26.30 -12.81 -1.80
C ILE A 105 26.81 -13.88 -2.77
N PRO A 106 27.01 -15.13 -2.32
CA PRO A 106 27.25 -16.26 -3.21
C PRO A 106 26.18 -16.36 -4.30
N GLN A 107 26.61 -16.63 -5.53
CA GLN A 107 25.73 -16.81 -6.68
C GLN A 107 26.10 -18.07 -7.45
N PRO A 108 25.13 -18.75 -8.06
CA PRO A 108 25.39 -19.92 -8.90
C PRO A 108 26.10 -19.56 -10.21
N ARG A 109 26.02 -18.30 -10.66
CA ARG A 109 26.62 -17.80 -11.91
C ARG A 109 26.92 -16.31 -11.83
N ALA A 110 27.83 -15.84 -12.69
CA ALA A 110 28.07 -14.41 -12.87
C ALA A 110 26.81 -13.72 -13.42
N VAL A 111 26.48 -12.57 -12.86
CA VAL A 111 25.34 -11.75 -13.30
C VAL A 111 25.77 -10.95 -14.53
N ALA A 112 25.00 -11.03 -15.62
CA ALA A 112 25.20 -10.19 -16.79
C ALA A 112 24.43 -8.87 -16.64
N ASP A 113 25.09 -7.74 -16.92
CA ASP A 113 24.44 -6.43 -16.99
C ASP A 113 23.74 -6.25 -18.36
N ASN A 114 22.60 -6.90 -18.58
CA ASN A 114 21.75 -6.50 -19.72
C ASN A 114 20.28 -6.92 -19.60
N PRO A 115 19.39 -6.03 -19.10
CA PRO A 115 17.99 -6.39 -18.96
C PRO A 115 17.03 -5.81 -20.03
N TYR A 116 17.52 -5.30 -21.17
CA TYR A 116 16.74 -4.39 -22.02
C TYR A 116 15.52 -4.95 -22.78
N ALA A 117 15.29 -6.27 -22.86
CA ALA A 117 14.29 -6.81 -23.77
C ALA A 117 12.83 -6.88 -23.22
N SER A 118 12.60 -6.77 -21.90
CA SER A 118 11.25 -6.99 -21.31
C SER A 118 10.55 -5.72 -20.76
N TYR A 119 11.16 -4.54 -20.90
CA TYR A 119 10.65 -3.31 -20.27
C TYR A 119 9.50 -2.65 -21.01
N ALA A 120 9.60 -2.56 -22.34
CA ALA A 120 8.67 -1.75 -23.14
C ALA A 120 7.21 -2.24 -23.11
N ARG A 121 6.95 -3.50 -22.74
CA ARG A 121 5.59 -4.03 -22.63
C ARG A 121 4.90 -3.61 -21.32
N HIS A 122 5.65 -3.58 -20.21
CA HIS A 122 5.08 -3.31 -18.89
C HIS A 122 5.07 -1.81 -18.54
N SER A 123 5.83 -0.98 -19.24
CA SER A 123 5.72 0.48 -19.12
C SER A 123 4.53 1.07 -19.89
N ARG A 124 3.75 0.25 -20.60
CA ARG A 124 2.59 0.73 -21.36
C ARG A 124 1.50 1.16 -20.41
N THR A 125 1.01 2.37 -20.59
CA THR A 125 -0.18 2.86 -19.91
C THR A 125 -1.39 2.03 -20.35
N PRO A 126 -2.10 1.37 -19.41
CA PRO A 126 -3.37 0.70 -19.72
C PRO A 126 -4.38 1.65 -20.39
N ALA A 127 -5.22 1.13 -21.28
CA ALA A 127 -6.25 1.94 -21.97
C ALA A 127 -7.50 2.16 -21.08
N ASP A 128 -7.88 1.12 -20.34
CA ASP A 128 -9.06 1.03 -19.50
C ASP A 128 -8.79 0.11 -18.29
N GLU A 129 -9.81 -0.12 -17.46
CA GLU A 129 -9.68 -0.93 -16.24
C GLU A 129 -9.44 -2.42 -16.54
N ALA A 130 -10.02 -2.94 -17.61
CA ALA A 130 -9.82 -4.34 -18.02
C ALA A 130 -8.36 -4.57 -18.46
N ALA A 131 -7.79 -3.64 -19.23
CA ALA A 131 -6.39 -3.67 -19.61
C ALA A 131 -5.45 -3.54 -18.40
N LEU A 132 -5.81 -2.72 -17.40
CA LEU A 132 -5.03 -2.62 -16.16
C LEU A 132 -5.03 -3.96 -15.41
N ARG A 133 -6.19 -4.58 -15.27
CA ARG A 133 -6.33 -5.89 -14.62
C ARG A 133 -5.50 -6.96 -15.34
N SER A 134 -5.59 -7.04 -16.67
CA SER A 134 -4.77 -7.94 -17.48
C SER A 134 -3.28 -7.72 -17.24
N ALA A 135 -2.82 -6.46 -17.21
CA ALA A 135 -1.41 -6.16 -16.95
C ALA A 135 -0.95 -6.59 -15.54
N GLN A 136 -1.80 -6.46 -14.53
CA GLN A 136 -1.51 -6.91 -13.17
C GLN A 136 -1.42 -8.44 -13.07
N GLU A 137 -2.36 -9.15 -13.71
CA GLU A 137 -2.36 -10.62 -13.79
C GLU A 137 -1.13 -11.14 -14.56
N GLU A 138 -0.80 -10.53 -15.70
CA GLU A 138 0.37 -10.85 -16.51
C GLU A 138 1.68 -10.63 -15.75
N LEU A 139 1.79 -9.53 -14.99
CA LEU A 139 2.97 -9.25 -14.16
C LEU A 139 3.17 -10.34 -13.11
N VAL A 140 2.10 -10.69 -12.39
CA VAL A 140 2.15 -11.73 -11.35
C VAL A 140 2.51 -13.10 -11.95
N ALA A 141 1.92 -13.45 -13.10
CA ALA A 141 2.25 -14.69 -13.81
C ALA A 141 3.70 -14.73 -14.31
N GLU A 142 4.22 -13.60 -14.81
CA GLU A 142 5.62 -13.50 -15.24
C GLU A 142 6.59 -13.66 -14.06
N VAL A 143 6.34 -12.98 -12.95
CA VAL A 143 7.15 -13.12 -11.74
C VAL A 143 7.09 -14.56 -11.22
N ALA A 144 5.92 -15.20 -11.19
CA ALA A 144 5.78 -16.60 -10.79
C ALA A 144 6.58 -17.54 -11.70
N ARG A 145 6.46 -17.40 -13.02
CA ARG A 145 7.18 -18.21 -14.00
C ARG A 145 8.70 -18.06 -13.89
N ARG A 146 9.19 -16.85 -13.65
CA ARG A 146 10.63 -16.55 -13.61
C ARG A 146 11.29 -16.90 -12.28
N THR A 147 10.55 -16.80 -11.18
CA THR A 147 11.07 -17.07 -9.83
C THR A 147 10.84 -18.51 -9.40
N GLY A 148 9.83 -19.19 -9.92
CA GLY A 148 9.44 -20.53 -9.45
C GLY A 148 8.75 -20.54 -8.09
N TYR A 149 8.43 -19.37 -7.51
CA TYR A 149 7.70 -19.29 -6.25
C TYR A 149 6.31 -19.94 -6.36
N GLU A 150 5.83 -20.56 -5.28
CA GLU A 150 4.58 -21.33 -5.27
C GLU A 150 3.37 -20.41 -5.35
N ARG A 151 3.45 -19.22 -4.77
CA ARG A 151 2.40 -18.22 -4.82
C ARG A 151 3.00 -16.86 -5.08
N VAL A 152 2.46 -16.13 -6.05
CA VAL A 152 2.78 -14.73 -6.32
C VAL A 152 1.49 -13.94 -6.34
N MET A 153 1.48 -12.79 -5.69
CA MET A 153 0.28 -12.00 -5.43
C MET A 153 0.53 -10.54 -5.80
N TYR A 154 -0.47 -9.90 -6.39
CA TYR A 154 -0.58 -8.45 -6.43
C TYR A 154 -1.36 -7.99 -5.20
N TYR A 155 -0.63 -7.54 -4.17
CA TYR A 155 -1.20 -7.07 -2.91
C TYR A 155 -1.34 -5.55 -2.94
N ARG A 156 -2.55 -5.05 -3.19
CA ARG A 156 -2.85 -3.61 -3.28
C ARG A 156 -3.16 -3.05 -1.89
N PHE A 157 -2.59 -1.89 -1.56
CA PHE A 157 -2.95 -1.17 -0.34
C PHE A 157 -4.20 -0.29 -0.54
N HIS A 158 -5.05 -0.25 0.47
CA HIS A 158 -6.17 0.66 0.62
C HIS A 158 -5.73 1.92 1.40
N PRO A 159 -6.50 3.03 1.34
CA PRO A 159 -6.14 4.28 2.01
C PRO A 159 -5.95 4.16 3.54
N ASP A 160 -6.64 3.21 4.17
CA ASP A 160 -6.53 2.88 5.61
C ASP A 160 -5.32 1.99 5.95
N GLY A 161 -4.53 1.62 4.95
CA GLY A 161 -3.35 0.77 5.07
C GLY A 161 -3.63 -0.73 5.09
N HIS A 162 -4.91 -1.15 5.07
CA HIS A 162 -5.27 -2.54 4.79
C HIS A 162 -4.80 -2.91 3.39
N GLY A 163 -4.60 -4.19 3.12
CA GLY A 163 -4.31 -4.62 1.77
C GLY A 163 -5.21 -5.74 1.29
N GLU A 164 -5.21 -5.94 -0.02
CA GLU A 164 -6.08 -6.87 -0.71
C GLU A 164 -5.30 -7.54 -1.85
N VAL A 165 -5.44 -8.85 -1.97
CA VAL A 165 -4.85 -9.59 -3.09
C VAL A 165 -5.79 -9.49 -4.29
N ILE A 166 -5.43 -8.68 -5.28
CA ILE A 166 -6.26 -8.40 -6.46
C ILE A 166 -5.91 -9.25 -7.69
N ALA A 167 -4.73 -9.89 -7.67
CA ALA A 167 -4.32 -10.88 -8.65
C ALA A 167 -3.42 -11.92 -7.98
N GLU A 168 -3.49 -13.15 -8.45
CA GLU A 168 -2.72 -14.27 -7.88
C GLU A 168 -2.29 -15.24 -8.98
N ALA A 169 -1.03 -15.67 -8.95
CA ALA A 169 -0.54 -16.83 -9.68
C ALA A 169 -0.06 -17.87 -8.67
N ARG A 170 -0.39 -19.13 -8.96
CA ARG A 170 -0.02 -20.28 -8.14
C ARG A 170 0.69 -21.32 -9.01
N ASN A 171 1.78 -21.87 -8.47
CA ASN A 171 2.53 -22.97 -9.04
C ASN A 171 2.46 -24.17 -8.08
N GLY A 172 2.47 -25.39 -8.63
CA GLY A 172 2.49 -26.62 -7.83
C GLY A 172 1.26 -26.78 -6.94
N ASP A 173 1.46 -27.33 -5.74
CA ASP A 173 0.39 -27.70 -4.81
C ASP A 173 0.03 -26.58 -3.82
N ALA A 174 0.24 -25.31 -4.19
CA ALA A 174 -0.06 -24.16 -3.34
C ALA A 174 -1.53 -24.18 -2.86
N TYR A 175 -1.74 -24.51 -1.58
CA TYR A 175 -3.07 -24.76 -1.02
C TYR A 175 -3.89 -23.48 -0.88
N GLY A 176 -5.17 -23.51 -1.26
CA GLY A 176 -6.07 -22.37 -1.15
C GLY A 176 -5.73 -21.21 -2.10
N SER A 177 -6.58 -20.19 -2.08
CA SER A 177 -6.46 -18.96 -2.89
C SER A 177 -6.52 -17.77 -1.95
N TYR A 178 -5.62 -16.82 -2.12
CA TYR A 178 -5.69 -15.53 -1.41
C TYR A 178 -6.37 -14.46 -2.23
N LEU A 179 -6.66 -14.71 -3.51
CA LEU A 179 -7.38 -13.78 -4.38
C LEU A 179 -8.69 -13.29 -3.72
N GLY A 180 -8.85 -11.97 -3.64
CA GLY A 180 -9.97 -11.28 -3.02
C GLY A 180 -9.90 -11.14 -1.50
N LEU A 181 -8.93 -11.79 -0.82
CA LEU A 181 -8.78 -11.67 0.62
C LEU A 181 -8.16 -10.32 1.00
N ARG A 182 -8.75 -9.68 2.02
CA ARG A 182 -8.17 -8.52 2.70
C ARG A 182 -7.33 -8.92 3.91
N PHE A 183 -6.34 -8.10 4.21
CA PHE A 183 -5.35 -8.28 5.26
C PHE A 183 -5.20 -6.98 6.07
N PRO A 184 -5.15 -7.07 7.41
CA PRO A 184 -5.12 -5.89 8.26
C PRO A 184 -3.83 -5.07 8.10
N ALA A 185 -3.90 -3.76 8.33
CA ALA A 185 -2.77 -2.85 8.17
C ALA A 185 -1.59 -3.19 9.10
N SER A 186 -1.88 -3.89 10.20
CA SER A 186 -0.89 -4.38 11.17
C SER A 186 0.04 -5.47 10.62
N ASP A 187 -0.34 -6.17 9.54
CA ASP A 187 0.50 -7.24 8.97
C ASP A 187 1.74 -6.68 8.29
N ILE A 188 1.62 -5.47 7.73
CA ILE A 188 2.72 -4.72 7.14
C ILE A 188 2.69 -3.33 7.77
N PRO A 189 3.28 -3.14 8.95
CA PRO A 189 3.19 -1.89 9.72
C PRO A 189 3.79 -0.71 8.95
N SER A 190 3.45 0.52 9.35
CA SER A 190 3.85 1.73 8.63
C SER A 190 5.36 1.87 8.48
N VAL A 191 6.13 1.47 9.50
CA VAL A 191 7.61 1.44 9.46
C VAL A 191 8.16 0.49 8.40
N ALA A 192 7.50 -0.65 8.16
CA ALA A 192 7.88 -1.59 7.11
C ALA A 192 7.52 -1.04 5.72
N ARG A 193 6.33 -0.44 5.56
CA ARG A 193 5.91 0.23 4.32
C ARG A 193 6.87 1.34 3.92
N ALA A 194 7.35 2.14 4.88
CA ALA A 194 8.34 3.18 4.64
C ALA A 194 9.69 2.63 4.15
N LEU A 195 10.10 1.43 4.60
CA LEU A 195 11.31 0.77 4.11
C LEU A 195 11.15 0.22 2.68
N TYR A 196 9.95 -0.24 2.31
CA TYR A 196 9.67 -0.67 0.94
C TYR A 196 9.82 0.45 -0.08
N LEU A 197 9.53 1.71 0.28
CA LEU A 197 9.75 2.85 -0.60
C LEU A 197 11.23 3.18 -0.84
N LYS A 198 12.12 2.69 0.03
CA LYS A 198 13.57 2.92 -0.04
C LYS A 198 14.34 1.80 -0.76
N ASN A 199 13.68 0.68 -1.04
CA ASN A 199 14.32 -0.53 -1.57
C ASN A 199 13.53 -1.13 -2.72
N PRO A 200 14.17 -1.50 -3.85
CA PRO A 200 13.48 -2.08 -5.00
C PRO A 200 12.96 -3.51 -4.77
N TRP A 201 13.39 -4.18 -3.70
CA TRP A 201 12.87 -5.47 -3.29
C TRP A 201 13.20 -5.74 -1.82
N ARG A 202 12.52 -6.73 -1.24
CA ARG A 202 12.89 -7.38 0.03
C ARG A 202 12.90 -8.89 -0.18
N MET A 203 14.01 -9.53 0.17
CA MET A 203 14.19 -10.98 0.05
C MET A 203 14.41 -11.61 1.42
N ILE A 204 13.74 -12.73 1.65
CA ILE A 204 13.89 -13.61 2.81
C ILE A 204 14.03 -15.04 2.27
N PRO A 205 15.26 -15.53 2.00
CA PRO A 205 15.49 -16.87 1.46
C PRO A 205 15.02 -18.01 2.37
N ASP A 206 15.15 -17.80 3.68
CA ASP A 206 14.77 -18.77 4.69
C ASP A 206 14.41 -18.05 6.00
N ALA A 207 13.13 -17.94 6.30
CA ALA A 207 12.60 -17.36 7.53
C ALA A 207 12.90 -18.22 8.77
N THR A 208 13.30 -19.48 8.60
CA THR A 208 13.67 -20.37 9.71
C THR A 208 15.15 -20.27 10.09
N ALA A 209 15.99 -19.69 9.23
CA ALA A 209 17.41 -19.53 9.49
C ALA A 209 17.68 -18.45 10.54
N ASP A 210 18.64 -18.71 11.44
CA ASP A 210 19.05 -17.75 12.45
C ASP A 210 19.71 -16.52 11.84
N SER A 211 19.47 -15.36 12.47
CA SER A 211 20.14 -14.11 12.10
C SER A 211 21.61 -14.14 12.55
N VAL A 212 22.49 -13.59 11.72
CA VAL A 212 23.92 -13.48 11.98
C VAL A 212 24.24 -12.07 12.51
N PRO A 213 24.82 -11.94 13.71
CA PRO A 213 25.11 -10.63 14.29
C PRO A 213 26.23 -9.90 13.53
N LEU A 214 26.16 -8.57 13.51
CA LEU A 214 27.27 -7.72 13.13
C LEU A 214 28.20 -7.50 14.32
N LEU A 215 29.46 -7.86 14.17
CA LEU A 215 30.51 -7.58 15.15
C LEU A 215 31.08 -6.19 14.91
N SER A 216 31.38 -5.47 15.99
CA SER A 216 31.91 -4.12 15.96
C SER A 216 32.85 -3.87 17.13
N ARG A 217 33.73 -2.88 16.99
CA ARG A 217 34.48 -2.31 18.12
C ARG A 217 33.81 -1.05 18.69
N SER A 218 32.80 -0.52 18.02
CA SER A 218 31.97 0.60 18.49
C SER A 218 30.58 0.10 18.89
N ALA A 219 29.89 0.86 19.74
CA ALA A 219 28.49 0.64 20.06
C ALA A 219 27.53 1.27 19.03
N ASP A 220 28.05 1.98 18.03
CA ASP A 220 27.24 2.67 17.03
C ASP A 220 26.46 1.67 16.18
N PRO A 221 25.11 1.76 16.12
CA PRO A 221 24.32 0.87 15.29
C PRO A 221 24.54 1.18 13.81
N VAL A 222 24.46 0.14 12.98
CA VAL A 222 24.54 0.27 11.53
C VAL A 222 23.14 0.44 10.95
N ASP A 223 22.95 1.47 10.13
CA ASP A 223 21.74 1.62 9.33
C ASP A 223 21.73 0.62 8.16
N LEU A 224 20.91 -0.41 8.28
CA LEU A 224 20.70 -1.45 7.28
C LEU A 224 19.49 -1.15 6.37
N THR A 225 18.97 0.08 6.36
CA THR A 225 17.80 0.49 5.54
C THR A 225 17.89 -0.03 4.12
N ARG A 226 19.06 0.03 3.48
CA ARG A 226 19.30 -0.34 2.08
C ARG A 226 19.91 -1.74 1.87
N SER A 227 20.16 -2.47 2.95
CA SER A 227 20.82 -3.78 2.92
C SER A 227 19.86 -4.87 2.43
N ASP A 228 20.27 -5.68 1.44
CA ASP A 228 19.52 -6.89 1.05
C ASP A 228 19.61 -7.97 2.14
N LEU A 229 20.77 -8.02 2.80
CA LEU A 229 21.07 -9.00 3.83
C LEU A 229 20.43 -8.67 5.18
N ARG A 230 19.78 -7.51 5.38
CA ARG A 230 19.17 -7.15 6.67
C ARG A 230 18.33 -8.29 7.26
N SER A 231 18.48 -8.55 8.55
CA SER A 231 17.72 -9.58 9.26
C SER A 231 16.21 -9.32 9.24
N VAL A 232 15.45 -10.35 9.61
CA VAL A 232 13.98 -10.33 9.65
C VAL A 232 13.53 -10.13 11.08
N SER A 233 12.53 -9.26 11.31
CA SER A 233 11.86 -9.13 12.62
C SER A 233 11.34 -10.49 13.07
N GLU A 234 11.56 -10.85 14.34
CA GLU A 234 11.07 -12.10 14.92
C GLU A 234 9.54 -12.21 14.84
N VAL A 235 8.83 -11.08 14.93
CA VAL A 235 7.38 -11.03 14.72
C VAL A 235 7.02 -11.45 13.29
N HIS A 236 7.75 -10.95 12.29
CA HIS A 236 7.50 -11.31 10.91
C HIS A 236 7.91 -12.76 10.60
N ARG A 237 8.96 -13.29 11.23
CA ARG A 237 9.34 -14.71 11.13
C ARG A 237 8.21 -15.61 11.65
N ALA A 238 7.65 -15.29 12.81
CA ALA A 238 6.50 -16.01 13.36
C ALA A 238 5.26 -15.90 12.45
N TYR A 239 5.02 -14.72 11.86
CA TYR A 239 3.91 -14.52 10.91
C TYR A 239 4.05 -15.41 9.67
N LEU A 240 5.25 -15.44 9.06
CA LEU A 240 5.55 -16.31 7.92
C LEU A 240 5.39 -17.79 8.28
N ALA A 241 5.89 -18.20 9.45
CA ALA A 241 5.74 -19.57 9.95
C ALA A 241 4.28 -19.98 10.14
N ASN A 242 3.44 -19.11 10.70
CA ASN A 242 2.00 -19.35 10.86
C ASN A 242 1.28 -19.51 9.51
N MET A 243 1.79 -18.87 8.44
CA MET A 243 1.28 -19.05 7.07
C MET A 243 1.85 -20.29 6.36
N GLY A 244 2.78 -21.03 6.97
CA GLY A 244 3.52 -22.10 6.29
C GLY A 244 4.50 -21.61 5.23
N VAL A 245 4.95 -20.36 5.33
CA VAL A 245 5.89 -19.73 4.39
C VAL A 245 7.29 -19.78 4.95
N ARG A 246 8.23 -20.33 4.18
CA ARG A 246 9.65 -20.38 4.54
C ARG A 246 10.48 -19.38 3.75
N SER A 247 10.15 -19.13 2.49
CA SER A 247 10.82 -18.10 1.68
C SER A 247 9.82 -17.05 1.23
N ALA A 248 10.23 -15.79 1.32
CA ALA A 248 9.42 -14.65 0.91
C ALA A 248 10.24 -13.67 0.05
N LEU A 249 9.62 -13.15 -1.00
CA LEU A 249 10.21 -12.13 -1.88
C LEU A 249 9.13 -11.09 -2.19
N SER A 250 9.47 -9.80 -2.09
CA SER A 250 8.52 -8.73 -2.36
C SER A 250 9.14 -7.62 -3.20
N PHE A 251 8.36 -7.06 -4.14
CA PHE A 251 8.71 -5.90 -4.94
C PHE A 251 7.67 -4.78 -4.76
N PRO A 252 8.07 -3.53 -4.47
CA PRO A 252 7.14 -2.43 -4.32
C PRO A 252 6.66 -1.89 -5.67
N VAL A 253 5.35 -1.62 -5.74
CA VAL A 253 4.73 -0.78 -6.76
C VAL A 253 4.52 0.59 -6.14
N ALA A 254 5.44 1.51 -6.39
CA ALA A 254 5.44 2.84 -5.79
C ALA A 254 4.93 3.94 -6.74
N ALA A 255 4.29 4.96 -6.18
CA ALA A 255 3.85 6.17 -6.87
C ALA A 255 4.32 7.41 -6.09
N GLY A 256 5.51 7.93 -6.43
CA GLY A 256 6.17 8.96 -5.62
C GLY A 256 6.48 8.41 -4.23
N ASP A 257 5.99 9.10 -3.19
CA ASP A 257 6.15 8.70 -1.79
C ASP A 257 5.02 7.76 -1.29
N SER A 258 4.13 7.31 -2.18
CA SER A 258 3.05 6.37 -1.86
C SER A 258 3.41 4.94 -2.27
N LEU A 259 3.16 3.98 -1.38
CA LEU A 259 3.26 2.56 -1.68
C LEU A 259 1.88 2.03 -2.09
N GLU A 260 1.66 1.86 -3.39
CA GLU A 260 0.35 1.51 -3.96
C GLU A 260 0.06 0.01 -3.86
N ALA A 261 1.10 -0.82 -4.04
CA ALA A 261 1.01 -2.27 -3.92
C ALA A 261 2.36 -2.92 -3.64
N LEU A 262 2.32 -4.22 -3.32
CA LEU A 262 3.46 -5.14 -3.33
C LEU A 262 3.17 -6.29 -4.28
N ILE A 263 4.15 -6.67 -5.09
CA ILE A 263 4.20 -8.01 -5.66
C ILE A 263 4.83 -8.91 -4.60
N SER A 264 4.02 -9.74 -3.94
CA SER A 264 4.47 -10.62 -2.85
C SER A 264 4.54 -12.06 -3.31
N CYS A 265 5.66 -12.73 -3.07
CA CYS A 265 5.95 -14.09 -3.47
C CYS A 265 6.20 -14.94 -2.22
N HIS A 266 5.49 -16.06 -2.08
CA HIS A 266 5.65 -17.02 -1.00
C HIS A 266 6.04 -18.40 -1.51
N HIS A 267 6.88 -19.09 -0.75
CA HIS A 267 7.29 -20.47 -1.01
C HIS A 267 7.44 -21.23 0.32
N SER A 268 7.03 -22.50 0.33
CA SER A 268 7.02 -23.39 1.51
C SER A 268 8.42 -23.91 1.87
N ALA A 269 9.33 -23.94 0.90
CA ALA A 269 10.75 -24.25 1.09
C ALA A 269 11.64 -23.00 1.01
N ALA A 270 12.88 -23.11 1.48
CA ALA A 270 13.89 -22.07 1.30
C ALA A 270 14.19 -21.87 -0.19
N GLN A 271 14.43 -20.62 -0.62
CA GLN A 271 14.77 -20.29 -2.00
C GLN A 271 15.97 -19.36 -2.05
N GLU A 272 16.87 -19.56 -3.01
CA GLU A 272 18.04 -18.71 -3.23
C GLU A 272 17.91 -17.97 -4.57
N PRO A 273 17.03 -16.95 -4.67
CA PRO A 273 16.83 -16.28 -5.94
C PRO A 273 18.09 -15.50 -6.34
N ASP A 274 18.46 -15.69 -7.60
CA ASP A 274 19.61 -15.04 -8.23
C ASP A 274 19.48 -13.51 -8.16
N VAL A 275 20.54 -12.85 -7.70
CA VAL A 275 20.59 -11.39 -7.55
C VAL A 275 20.44 -10.68 -8.92
N GLY A 276 20.86 -11.32 -10.02
CA GLY A 276 20.57 -10.87 -11.38
C GLY A 276 19.07 -10.86 -11.69
N LEU A 277 18.38 -11.97 -11.37
CA LEU A 277 16.94 -12.09 -11.54
C LEU A 277 16.19 -11.03 -10.72
N LEU A 278 16.62 -10.74 -9.49
CA LEU A 278 15.99 -9.70 -8.67
C LEU A 278 16.05 -8.30 -9.29
N VAL A 279 17.17 -7.95 -9.94
CA VAL A 279 17.29 -6.68 -10.67
C VAL A 279 16.34 -6.64 -11.85
N GLU A 280 16.33 -7.70 -12.66
CA GLU A 280 15.45 -7.78 -13.82
C GLU A 280 13.98 -7.68 -13.43
N LEU A 281 13.57 -8.34 -12.34
CA LEU A 281 12.20 -8.28 -11.82
C LEU A 281 11.89 -6.95 -11.12
N GLY A 282 12.84 -6.37 -10.38
CA GLY A 282 12.67 -5.06 -9.76
C GLY A 282 12.44 -3.96 -10.81
N SER A 283 13.24 -3.96 -11.87
CA SER A 283 13.07 -3.03 -12.98
C SER A 283 11.79 -3.31 -13.78
N LEU A 284 11.39 -4.57 -13.92
CA LEU A 284 10.10 -4.97 -14.50
C LEU A 284 8.91 -4.39 -13.72
N VAL A 285 8.90 -4.56 -12.39
CA VAL A 285 7.85 -4.04 -11.50
C VAL A 285 7.86 -2.51 -11.49
N THR A 286 9.04 -1.89 -11.55
CA THR A 286 9.18 -0.43 -11.69
C THR A 286 8.55 0.07 -12.98
N ALA A 287 8.79 -0.61 -14.11
CA ALA A 287 8.17 -0.26 -15.39
C ALA A 287 6.63 -0.37 -15.31
N HIS A 288 6.10 -1.44 -14.69
CA HIS A 288 4.67 -1.59 -14.41
C HIS A 288 4.12 -0.42 -13.58
N ALA A 289 4.82 -0.03 -12.52
CA ALA A 289 4.42 1.09 -11.67
C ALA A 289 4.28 2.40 -12.46
N VAL A 290 5.18 2.67 -13.41
CA VAL A 290 5.09 3.84 -14.30
C VAL A 290 3.81 3.79 -15.16
N GLY A 291 3.48 2.64 -15.75
CA GLY A 291 2.26 2.45 -16.52
C GLY A 291 1.00 2.64 -15.67
N TYR A 292 0.99 2.07 -14.47
CA TYR A 292 -0.10 2.20 -13.49
C TYR A 292 -0.32 3.66 -13.06
N VAL A 293 0.74 4.37 -12.67
CA VAL A 293 0.66 5.78 -12.26
C VAL A 293 0.16 6.65 -13.41
N SER A 294 0.66 6.42 -14.63
CA SER A 294 0.22 7.14 -15.83
C SER A 294 -1.27 6.93 -16.10
N TYR A 295 -1.77 5.71 -15.91
CA TYR A 295 -3.18 5.39 -16.06
C TYR A 295 -4.03 6.09 -15.00
N ARG A 296 -3.64 6.02 -13.73
CA ARG A 296 -4.36 6.68 -12.62
C ARG A 296 -4.40 8.19 -12.80
N ALA A 297 -3.30 8.82 -13.23
CA ALA A 297 -3.26 10.22 -13.57
C ALA A 297 -4.21 10.57 -14.73
N GLY A 298 -4.21 9.75 -15.78
CA GLY A 298 -5.14 9.89 -16.91
C GLY A 298 -6.62 9.76 -16.52
N GLN A 299 -6.96 8.81 -15.65
CA GLN A 299 -8.31 8.66 -15.11
C GLN A 299 -8.74 9.89 -14.30
N ARG A 300 -7.85 10.38 -13.43
CA ARG A 300 -8.13 11.58 -12.63
C ARG A 300 -8.33 12.82 -13.50
N MET A 301 -7.53 13.00 -14.55
CA MET A 301 -7.69 14.08 -15.52
C MET A 301 -9.04 14.00 -16.25
N ARG A 302 -9.38 12.81 -16.79
CA ARG A 302 -10.67 12.59 -17.48
C ARG A 302 -11.86 12.83 -16.55
N LEU A 303 -11.73 12.44 -15.28
CA LEU A 303 -12.75 12.71 -14.28
C LEU A 303 -12.94 14.21 -14.08
N VAL A 304 -11.86 14.98 -13.84
CA VAL A 304 -11.94 16.44 -13.66
C VAL A 304 -12.51 17.16 -14.89
N ASP A 305 -12.08 16.78 -16.10
CA ASP A 305 -12.58 17.34 -17.36
C ASP A 305 -14.05 16.97 -17.64
N GLY A 306 -14.46 15.76 -17.24
CA GLY A 306 -15.84 15.31 -17.30
C GLY A 306 -16.73 16.07 -16.32
N LEU A 307 -16.27 16.22 -15.08
CA LEU A 307 -17.00 16.91 -14.01
C LEU A 307 -17.33 18.36 -14.36
N SER A 308 -16.34 19.09 -14.86
CA SER A 308 -16.51 20.50 -15.22
C SER A 308 -17.58 20.71 -16.30
N ARG A 309 -17.76 19.72 -17.19
CA ARG A 309 -18.84 19.75 -18.21
C ARG A 309 -20.17 19.35 -17.60
N ARG A 310 -20.23 18.23 -16.89
CA ARG A 310 -21.48 17.71 -16.31
C ARG A 310 -22.16 18.68 -15.34
N PHE A 311 -21.37 19.38 -14.51
CA PHE A 311 -21.90 20.37 -13.57
C PHE A 311 -22.23 21.72 -14.21
N ARG A 312 -21.59 22.07 -15.34
CA ARG A 312 -22.02 23.23 -16.15
C ARG A 312 -23.40 23.00 -16.72
N ASP A 313 -23.66 21.82 -17.27
CA ASP A 313 -24.98 21.47 -17.79
C ASP A 313 -26.06 21.49 -16.68
N ILE A 314 -25.70 21.17 -15.43
CA ILE A 314 -26.60 21.31 -14.27
C ILE A 314 -26.88 22.78 -13.98
N ALA A 315 -25.86 23.63 -13.97
CA ALA A 315 -26.02 25.07 -13.77
C ALA A 315 -26.88 25.71 -14.88
N GLU A 316 -26.64 25.37 -16.15
CA GLU A 316 -27.43 25.84 -17.29
C GLU A 316 -28.89 25.37 -17.21
N LEU A 317 -29.13 24.13 -16.75
CA LEU A 317 -30.48 23.60 -16.54
C LEU A 317 -31.23 24.39 -15.44
N ILE A 318 -30.54 24.78 -14.38
CA ILE A 318 -31.08 25.62 -13.30
C ILE A 318 -31.35 27.05 -13.80
N GLU A 319 -30.40 27.64 -14.53
CA GLU A 319 -30.52 29.01 -15.02
C GLU A 319 -31.66 29.18 -16.03
N ASN A 320 -31.96 28.14 -16.82
CA ASN A 320 -33.04 28.18 -17.81
C ASN A 320 -34.42 27.80 -17.26
N ALA A 321 -34.51 27.29 -16.02
CA ALA A 321 -35.78 26.92 -15.41
C ALA A 321 -36.53 28.16 -14.88
N ASP A 322 -37.86 28.11 -14.90
CA ASP A 322 -38.70 29.20 -14.37
C ASP A 322 -38.77 29.20 -12.83
N GLY A 323 -38.50 28.05 -12.18
CA GLY A 323 -38.52 27.89 -10.73
C GLY A 323 -38.12 26.48 -10.28
N VAL A 324 -38.15 26.23 -8.97
CA VAL A 324 -37.73 24.94 -8.39
C VAL A 324 -38.68 23.80 -8.82
N ASP A 325 -39.98 24.06 -8.87
CA ASP A 325 -41.00 23.09 -9.34
C ASP A 325 -40.76 22.61 -10.77
N ASP A 326 -40.22 23.48 -11.64
CA ASP A 326 -39.94 23.18 -13.05
C ASP A 326 -38.65 22.36 -13.20
N VAL A 327 -37.62 22.71 -12.42
CA VAL A 327 -36.29 22.10 -12.55
C VAL A 327 -36.17 20.75 -11.82
N TRP A 328 -36.83 20.59 -10.67
CA TRP A 328 -36.63 19.43 -9.79
C TRP A 328 -36.93 18.08 -10.45
N PRO A 329 -38.01 17.91 -11.24
CA PRO A 329 -38.30 16.64 -11.91
C PRO A 329 -37.18 16.12 -12.82
N VAL A 330 -36.30 17.00 -13.29
CA VAL A 330 -35.12 16.64 -14.10
C VAL A 330 -33.84 16.63 -13.25
N LEU A 331 -33.67 17.62 -12.37
CA LEU A 331 -32.48 17.74 -11.53
C LEU A 331 -32.36 16.58 -10.53
N GLY A 332 -33.43 16.23 -9.82
CA GLY A 332 -33.42 15.15 -8.82
C GLY A 332 -32.88 13.82 -9.37
N PRO A 333 -33.50 13.24 -10.41
CA PRO A 333 -33.01 12.00 -11.02
C PRO A 333 -31.56 12.11 -11.55
N ARG A 334 -31.16 13.29 -12.03
CA ARG A 334 -29.78 13.54 -12.48
C ARG A 334 -28.79 13.50 -11.32
N LEU A 335 -29.14 14.05 -10.15
CA LEU A 335 -28.31 13.96 -8.95
C LEU A 335 -28.19 12.53 -8.44
N VAL A 336 -29.29 11.78 -8.44
CA VAL A 336 -29.28 10.34 -8.10
C VAL A 336 -28.29 9.58 -8.98
N SER A 337 -28.35 9.81 -10.30
CA SER A 337 -27.43 9.17 -11.26
C SER A 337 -25.98 9.65 -11.12
N GLU A 338 -25.74 10.94 -10.90
CA GLU A 338 -24.38 11.52 -10.85
C GLU A 338 -23.60 11.03 -9.62
N PHE A 339 -24.30 10.79 -8.50
CA PHE A 339 -23.70 10.34 -7.24
C PHE A 339 -23.83 8.82 -7.00
N ASP A 340 -24.41 8.06 -7.93
CA ASP A 340 -24.77 6.65 -7.72
C ASP A 340 -25.52 6.48 -6.38
N ALA A 341 -26.49 7.34 -6.17
CA ALA A 341 -27.31 7.41 -4.96
C ALA A 341 -28.62 6.64 -5.18
N ASP A 342 -29.36 6.43 -4.10
CA ASP A 342 -30.70 5.80 -4.12
C ASP A 342 -31.82 6.84 -3.96
N GLY A 343 -31.47 8.06 -3.54
CA GLY A 343 -32.37 9.21 -3.51
C GLY A 343 -31.64 10.55 -3.49
N ALA A 344 -32.43 11.61 -3.64
CA ALA A 344 -31.97 12.99 -3.54
C ALA A 344 -33.08 13.88 -2.94
N MET A 345 -32.67 14.91 -2.21
CA MET A 345 -33.54 15.93 -1.64
C MET A 345 -32.97 17.33 -1.89
N LEU A 346 -33.85 18.29 -2.12
CA LEU A 346 -33.54 19.71 -2.21
C LEU A 346 -34.43 20.45 -1.21
N CYS A 347 -33.81 21.21 -0.31
CA CYS A 347 -34.49 22.02 0.70
C CYS A 347 -34.20 23.49 0.42
N VAL A 348 -35.25 24.28 0.17
CA VAL A 348 -35.19 25.72 -0.09
C VAL A 348 -36.15 26.40 0.87
N GLY A 349 -35.62 27.12 1.86
CA GLY A 349 -36.46 27.61 2.97
C GLY A 349 -37.14 26.44 3.68
N ASP A 350 -38.47 26.47 3.75
CA ASP A 350 -39.33 25.42 4.33
C ASP A 350 -39.78 24.36 3.29
N ASP A 351 -39.56 24.60 2.00
CA ASP A 351 -39.98 23.69 0.93
C ASP A 351 -38.97 22.55 0.73
N ILE A 352 -39.47 21.31 0.73
CA ILE A 352 -38.67 20.11 0.53
C ILE A 352 -39.15 19.37 -0.72
N TYR A 353 -38.21 19.15 -1.63
CA TYR A 353 -38.40 18.38 -2.84
C TYR A 353 -37.58 17.08 -2.73
N SER A 354 -38.16 15.94 -3.07
CA SER A 354 -37.48 14.64 -2.96
C SER A 354 -37.69 13.74 -4.18
N VAL A 355 -36.77 12.81 -4.38
CA VAL A 355 -36.86 11.70 -5.34
C VAL A 355 -36.14 10.49 -4.76
N GLY A 356 -36.69 9.29 -4.96
CA GLY A 356 -36.12 8.07 -4.37
C GLY A 356 -36.26 8.06 -2.85
N GLU A 357 -35.33 7.41 -2.16
CA GLU A 357 -35.38 7.35 -0.69
C GLU A 357 -34.74 8.58 -0.04
N GLY A 358 -35.52 9.29 0.78
CA GLY A 358 -35.09 10.51 1.48
C GLY A 358 -35.09 10.36 2.99
N PHE A 359 -34.78 11.45 3.66
CA PHE A 359 -34.95 11.60 5.10
C PHE A 359 -36.41 11.92 5.43
N ASP A 360 -36.88 11.41 6.57
CA ASP A 360 -38.02 12.02 7.26
C ASP A 360 -37.58 13.32 7.98
N ASP A 361 -38.55 14.13 8.41
CA ASP A 361 -38.30 15.45 8.99
C ASP A 361 -37.39 15.37 10.24
N ASP A 362 -37.59 14.36 11.08
CA ASP A 362 -36.79 14.15 12.30
C ASP A 362 -35.34 13.77 11.96
N THR A 363 -35.13 12.90 10.97
CA THR A 363 -33.80 12.50 10.50
C THR A 363 -33.09 13.67 9.83
N LEU A 364 -33.79 14.43 8.99
CA LEU A 364 -33.23 15.59 8.30
C LEU A 364 -32.69 16.62 9.31
N ALA A 365 -33.48 16.97 10.32
CA ALA A 365 -33.08 17.94 11.35
C ALA A 365 -31.80 17.51 12.08
N ARG A 366 -31.68 16.21 12.39
CA ARG A 366 -30.51 15.65 13.09
C ARG A 366 -29.28 15.56 12.20
N VAL A 367 -29.46 15.18 10.93
CA VAL A 367 -28.38 15.19 9.94
C VAL A 367 -27.84 16.60 9.79
N GLU A 368 -28.71 17.60 9.67
CA GLU A 368 -28.32 19.01 9.53
C GLU A 368 -27.58 19.55 10.76
N GLU A 369 -28.03 19.19 11.97
CA GLU A 369 -27.35 19.56 13.21
C GLU A 369 -25.89 19.07 13.23
N VAL A 370 -25.64 17.82 12.84
CA VAL A 370 -24.30 17.21 12.87
C VAL A 370 -23.42 17.67 11.70
N SER A 371 -24.00 17.74 10.50
CA SER A 371 -23.25 17.98 9.26
C SER A 371 -22.94 19.46 9.01
N LEU A 372 -23.91 20.34 9.22
CA LEU A 372 -23.83 21.77 8.90
C LEU A 372 -23.60 22.66 10.13
N GLY A 373 -23.75 22.12 11.35
CA GLY A 373 -23.53 22.84 12.62
C GLY A 373 -22.09 23.31 12.90
N HIS A 374 -21.11 22.93 12.07
CA HIS A 374 -19.69 23.28 12.24
C HIS A 374 -19.14 24.23 11.13
N GLY A 375 -20.02 24.87 10.36
CA GLY A 375 -19.61 25.78 9.27
C GLY A 375 -19.05 25.06 8.03
N ALA A 376 -19.30 23.76 7.90
CA ALA A 376 -18.99 22.99 6.71
C ALA A 376 -20.00 23.29 5.60
N VAL A 377 -19.50 23.46 4.36
CA VAL A 377 -20.34 23.74 3.18
C VAL A 377 -20.62 22.49 2.32
N VAL A 378 -19.88 21.41 2.60
CA VAL A 378 -20.06 20.08 2.01
C VAL A 378 -19.81 19.06 3.11
N TRP A 379 -20.53 17.93 3.09
CA TRP A 379 -20.39 16.86 4.06
C TRP A 379 -20.78 15.53 3.43
N HIS A 380 -20.19 14.42 3.88
CA HIS A 380 -20.69 13.09 3.54
C HIS A 380 -20.35 12.07 4.62
N SER A 381 -21.21 11.06 4.72
CA SER A 381 -21.05 9.90 5.60
C SER A 381 -21.58 8.65 4.92
N ASP A 382 -20.87 7.54 5.10
CA ASP A 382 -21.29 6.19 4.70
C ASP A 382 -22.08 5.46 5.80
N SER A 383 -22.21 6.04 7.00
CA SER A 383 -22.97 5.47 8.11
C SER A 383 -23.50 6.56 9.05
N LEU A 384 -24.77 6.93 8.85
CA LEU A 384 -25.47 7.91 9.68
C LEU A 384 -25.63 7.43 11.12
N SER A 385 -25.87 6.13 11.33
CA SER A 385 -26.00 5.55 12.66
C SER A 385 -24.69 5.57 13.47
N ARG A 386 -23.53 5.52 12.79
CA ARG A 386 -22.21 5.71 13.41
C ARG A 386 -21.95 7.16 13.78
N ASP A 387 -22.35 8.08 12.91
CA ASP A 387 -21.96 9.50 13.00
C ASP A 387 -22.99 10.36 13.78
N ILE A 388 -24.22 9.87 13.97
CA ILE A 388 -25.32 10.57 14.63
C ILE A 388 -25.86 9.73 15.80
N ASP A 389 -25.51 10.14 17.02
CA ASP A 389 -25.89 9.44 18.25
C ASP A 389 -27.41 9.37 18.41
N GLY A 390 -27.93 8.14 18.56
CA GLY A 390 -29.34 7.86 18.84
C GLY A 390 -30.26 7.95 17.62
N LEU A 391 -29.73 7.93 16.39
CA LEU A 391 -30.54 7.84 15.18
C LEU A 391 -31.28 6.50 15.16
N LEU A 392 -32.62 6.53 15.02
CA LEU A 392 -33.43 5.32 14.95
C LEU A 392 -33.31 4.66 13.55
N LEU A 393 -33.86 3.47 13.39
CA LEU A 393 -33.85 2.72 12.12
C LEU A 393 -34.43 3.59 10.98
N THR A 394 -33.55 4.02 10.08
CA THR A 394 -33.88 4.73 8.85
C THR A 394 -33.49 3.86 7.64
N PRO A 395 -34.24 3.90 6.53
CA PRO A 395 -33.84 3.23 5.30
C PRO A 395 -32.55 3.83 4.71
N VAL A 396 -32.23 5.09 5.03
CA VAL A 396 -31.02 5.79 4.57
C VAL A 396 -29.86 5.49 5.52
N ALA A 397 -28.86 4.75 5.04
CA ALA A 397 -27.67 4.43 5.82
C ALA A 397 -26.54 5.46 5.62
N GLY A 398 -26.45 6.10 4.46
CA GLY A 398 -25.41 7.07 4.14
C GLY A 398 -25.95 8.26 3.36
N ALA A 399 -25.28 9.40 3.46
CA ALA A 399 -25.67 10.61 2.77
C ALA A 399 -24.48 11.51 2.45
N ALA A 400 -24.65 12.32 1.41
CA ALA A 400 -23.73 13.38 1.06
C ALA A 400 -24.53 14.65 0.78
N GLY A 401 -24.07 15.79 1.28
CA GLY A 401 -24.83 17.03 1.24
C GLY A 401 -23.99 18.26 0.97
N VAL A 402 -24.67 19.30 0.49
CA VAL A 402 -24.11 20.62 0.22
C VAL A 402 -25.01 21.71 0.80
N LEU A 403 -24.39 22.78 1.26
CA LEU A 403 -25.05 23.98 1.75
C LEU A 403 -24.59 25.21 0.96
N VAL A 404 -25.56 25.99 0.49
CA VAL A 404 -25.36 27.33 -0.07
C VAL A 404 -26.12 28.34 0.78
N GLU A 405 -25.37 29.14 1.53
CA GLU A 405 -25.90 30.29 2.26
C GLU A 405 -25.94 31.52 1.36
N VAL A 406 -27.01 32.32 1.48
CA VAL A 406 -27.19 33.56 0.73
C VAL A 406 -27.38 34.71 1.72
N PRO A 407 -26.62 35.82 1.60
CA PRO A 407 -26.69 36.91 2.56
C PRO A 407 -28.08 37.55 2.77
N MET A 408 -28.99 37.42 1.80
CA MET A 408 -30.33 38.02 1.82
C MET A 408 -31.43 37.09 1.26
N GLY A 409 -31.21 35.77 1.26
CA GLY A 409 -32.15 34.77 0.73
C GLY A 409 -32.14 33.49 1.55
N ASP A 410 -33.03 32.55 1.22
CA ASP A 410 -33.11 31.27 1.92
C ASP A 410 -31.89 30.39 1.64
N ALA A 411 -31.44 29.67 2.66
CA ALA A 411 -30.37 28.70 2.50
C ALA A 411 -30.84 27.52 1.64
N VAL A 412 -30.05 27.17 0.62
CA VAL A 412 -30.32 26.02 -0.24
C VAL A 412 -29.46 24.85 0.21
N ARG A 413 -30.12 23.73 0.50
CA ARG A 413 -29.48 22.48 0.93
C ARG A 413 -29.83 21.38 -0.06
N VAL A 414 -28.85 20.62 -0.50
CA VAL A 414 -29.07 19.43 -1.33
C VAL A 414 -28.45 18.24 -0.65
N TRP A 415 -29.20 17.15 -0.58
CA TRP A 415 -28.81 15.87 -0.03
C TRP A 415 -28.93 14.80 -1.11
N VAL A 416 -27.94 13.94 -1.23
CA VAL A 416 -28.03 12.66 -1.93
C VAL A 416 -27.86 11.54 -0.92
N THR A 417 -28.70 10.53 -1.02
CA THR A 417 -28.91 9.52 0.03
C THR A 417 -28.67 8.13 -0.55
N ARG A 418 -28.11 7.24 0.27
CA ARG A 418 -27.91 5.83 -0.06
C ARG A 418 -28.52 4.96 1.02
N SER A 419 -29.20 3.92 0.57
CA SER A 419 -29.80 2.92 1.44
C SER A 419 -28.73 2.02 2.07
N GLU A 420 -29.14 1.25 3.08
CA GLU A 420 -28.28 0.22 3.66
C GLU A 420 -27.81 -0.78 2.60
N PHE A 421 -26.50 -1.05 2.61
CA PHE A 421 -25.85 -2.02 1.74
C PHE A 421 -25.02 -2.96 2.60
N ILE A 422 -25.36 -4.24 2.58
CA ILE A 422 -24.59 -5.27 3.27
C ILE A 422 -23.34 -5.54 2.45
N ASP A 423 -22.22 -4.95 2.87
CA ASP A 423 -20.91 -5.22 2.30
C ASP A 423 -20.29 -6.45 2.99
N GLU A 424 -19.84 -7.41 2.19
CA GLU A 424 -19.18 -8.63 2.64
C GLU A 424 -17.68 -8.57 2.34
N VAL A 425 -16.88 -8.33 3.37
CA VAL A 425 -15.41 -8.28 3.25
C VAL A 425 -14.83 -9.62 3.67
N SER A 426 -14.21 -10.33 2.73
CA SER A 426 -13.49 -11.58 3.03
C SER A 426 -12.07 -11.25 3.48
N TRP A 427 -11.76 -11.57 4.73
CA TRP A 427 -10.45 -11.38 5.33
C TRP A 427 -9.66 -12.69 5.38
N GLY A 428 -8.33 -12.62 5.22
CA GLY A 428 -7.38 -13.73 5.41
C GLY A 428 -7.09 -14.01 6.88
N GLY A 429 -8.14 -14.20 7.67
CA GLY A 429 -8.15 -14.29 9.14
C GLY A 429 -9.03 -13.22 9.78
N ASN A 430 -9.37 -13.36 11.06
CA ASN A 430 -10.22 -12.39 11.77
C ASN A 430 -9.46 -11.06 12.00
N PRO A 431 -9.93 -9.91 11.47
CA PRO A 431 -9.25 -8.63 11.57
C PRO A 431 -9.27 -8.04 13.00
N ASP A 432 -10.22 -8.44 13.86
CA ASP A 432 -10.29 -8.00 15.26
C ASP A 432 -9.28 -8.73 16.16
N LYS A 433 -8.65 -9.79 15.65
CA LYS A 433 -7.64 -10.58 16.35
C LYS A 433 -6.38 -10.73 15.50
N PRO A 434 -5.67 -9.63 15.17
CA PRO A 434 -4.41 -9.70 14.42
C PRO A 434 -3.29 -10.36 15.24
N VAL A 435 -3.49 -10.52 16.55
CA VAL A 435 -2.55 -11.09 17.51
C VAL A 435 -3.23 -12.12 18.40
N GLU A 436 -2.50 -13.18 18.73
CA GLU A 436 -2.94 -14.22 19.66
C GLU A 436 -1.99 -14.31 20.87
N PRO A 437 -2.48 -14.66 22.06
CA PRO A 437 -1.61 -14.99 23.20
C PRO A 437 -0.67 -16.15 22.81
N GLY A 438 0.60 -16.05 23.20
CA GLY A 438 1.52 -17.19 23.14
C GLY A 438 0.99 -18.39 23.95
N LEU A 439 1.43 -19.61 23.63
CA LEU A 439 1.03 -20.77 24.43
C LEU A 439 1.87 -20.78 25.72
N GLY A 440 1.23 -20.58 26.88
CA GLY A 440 1.93 -20.56 28.17
C GLY A 440 2.57 -19.20 28.47
N ASP A 441 3.86 -19.17 28.81
CA ASP A 441 4.64 -17.97 29.11
C ASP A 441 5.26 -17.30 27.86
N GLU A 442 4.91 -17.76 26.65
CA GLU A 442 5.40 -17.17 25.40
C GLU A 442 4.87 -15.74 25.19
N PRO A 443 5.69 -14.83 24.64
CA PRO A 443 5.24 -13.50 24.25
C PRO A 443 4.13 -13.56 23.19
N ILE A 444 3.43 -12.44 23.02
CA ILE A 444 2.33 -12.28 22.05
C ILE A 444 2.82 -12.66 20.64
N SER A 445 2.04 -13.50 19.95
CA SER A 445 2.33 -14.00 18.61
C SER A 445 1.43 -13.30 17.58
N PRO A 446 1.88 -13.07 16.34
CA PRO A 446 0.96 -12.74 15.24
C PRO A 446 -0.13 -13.81 15.09
N ARG A 447 -1.25 -13.47 14.44
CA ARG A 447 -2.38 -14.39 14.25
C ARG A 447 -1.94 -15.74 13.68
N ARG A 448 -2.61 -16.83 14.10
CA ARG A 448 -2.28 -18.20 13.69
C ARG A 448 -3.22 -18.74 12.62
N SER A 449 -4.47 -18.27 12.60
CA SER A 449 -5.44 -18.65 11.55
C SER A 449 -5.43 -17.68 10.38
N PHE A 450 -5.32 -18.24 9.18
CA PHE A 450 -5.53 -17.57 7.89
C PHE A 450 -6.78 -18.11 7.17
N GLU A 451 -7.69 -18.76 7.90
CA GLU A 451 -8.98 -19.16 7.36
C GLU A 451 -9.80 -17.93 6.98
N THR A 452 -10.54 -18.02 5.88
CA THR A 452 -11.37 -16.92 5.40
C THR A 452 -12.40 -16.55 6.45
N TRP A 453 -12.40 -15.29 6.87
CA TRP A 453 -13.39 -14.71 7.76
C TRP A 453 -14.18 -13.65 7.02
N VAL A 454 -15.50 -13.78 6.96
CA VAL A 454 -16.37 -12.82 6.27
C VAL A 454 -16.92 -11.83 7.29
N GLU A 455 -16.53 -10.56 7.14
CA GLU A 455 -17.15 -9.44 7.84
C GLU A 455 -18.43 -9.05 7.11
N ARG A 456 -19.54 -8.94 7.84
CA ARG A 456 -20.76 -8.31 7.34
C ARG A 456 -20.89 -6.95 7.99
N ARG A 457 -20.79 -5.89 7.19
CA ARG A 457 -21.02 -4.53 7.67
C ARG A 457 -22.50 -4.19 7.57
N LEU A 458 -23.15 -3.99 8.71
CA LEU A 458 -24.54 -3.57 8.85
C LEU A 458 -24.58 -2.09 9.26
N GLY A 459 -25.59 -1.35 8.81
CA GLY A 459 -25.76 0.08 9.08
C GLY A 459 -24.84 0.98 8.25
N TYR A 460 -24.27 0.47 7.15
CA TYR A 460 -23.45 1.22 6.20
C TYR A 460 -24.12 1.26 4.83
N SER A 461 -23.90 2.34 4.08
CA SER A 461 -24.22 2.39 2.65
C SER A 461 -23.07 1.86 1.80
N ARG A 462 -23.27 1.84 0.47
CA ARG A 462 -22.14 1.75 -0.47
C ARG A 462 -21.12 2.85 -0.14
N PRO A 463 -19.81 2.56 -0.06
CA PRO A 463 -18.79 3.58 0.23
C PRO A 463 -18.82 4.73 -0.76
N TRP A 464 -18.65 5.96 -0.27
CA TRP A 464 -18.51 7.12 -1.13
C TRP A 464 -17.16 7.08 -1.86
N PRO A 465 -17.12 7.28 -3.19
CA PRO A 465 -15.86 7.39 -3.92
C PRO A 465 -14.97 8.49 -3.35
N THR A 466 -13.65 8.34 -3.48
CA THR A 466 -12.67 9.33 -2.97
C THR A 466 -12.89 10.72 -3.56
N GLU A 467 -13.55 10.82 -4.71
CA GLU A 467 -13.82 12.07 -5.40
C GLU A 467 -15.14 12.75 -5.00
N THR A 468 -15.92 12.15 -4.10
CA THR A 468 -17.24 12.66 -3.66
C THR A 468 -17.16 14.10 -3.16
N GLU A 469 -16.16 14.46 -2.36
CA GLU A 469 -16.00 15.85 -1.90
C GLU A 469 -15.81 16.84 -3.05
N LEU A 470 -15.07 16.45 -4.10
CA LEU A 470 -14.92 17.26 -5.31
C LEU A 470 -16.26 17.39 -6.06
N LEU A 471 -17.04 16.31 -6.15
CA LEU A 471 -18.39 16.33 -6.73
C LEU A 471 -19.29 17.32 -6.00
N LEU A 472 -19.33 17.24 -4.66
CA LEU A 472 -20.14 18.10 -3.82
C LEU A 472 -19.74 19.58 -3.97
N ARG A 473 -18.46 19.90 -4.06
CA ARG A 473 -18.00 21.28 -4.28
C ARG A 473 -18.42 21.82 -5.67
N GLN A 474 -18.39 20.98 -6.71
CA GLN A 474 -18.88 21.34 -8.04
C GLN A 474 -20.39 21.53 -8.03
N LEU A 475 -21.13 20.62 -7.38
CA LEU A 475 -22.58 20.72 -7.19
C LEU A 475 -22.95 22.03 -6.50
N ARG A 476 -22.29 22.34 -5.38
CA ARG A 476 -22.49 23.58 -4.62
C ARG A 476 -22.36 24.82 -5.50
N THR A 477 -21.38 24.83 -6.41
CA THR A 477 -21.19 25.93 -7.36
C THR A 477 -22.33 25.98 -8.38
N ALA A 478 -22.75 24.82 -8.90
CA ALA A 478 -23.79 24.72 -9.91
C ALA A 478 -25.19 25.08 -9.39
N ILE A 479 -25.49 24.82 -8.11
CA ILE A 479 -26.79 25.14 -7.49
C ILE A 479 -26.87 26.56 -6.93
N GLY A 480 -25.75 27.31 -6.93
CA GLY A 480 -25.72 28.71 -6.48
C GLY A 480 -26.82 29.61 -7.07
N PRO A 481 -27.15 29.50 -8.37
CA PRO A 481 -28.24 30.28 -8.98
C PRO A 481 -29.65 29.98 -8.41
N LEU A 482 -29.91 28.80 -7.85
CA LEU A 482 -31.20 28.51 -7.18
C LEU A 482 -31.38 29.43 -5.96
N ALA A 483 -30.30 29.60 -5.21
CA ALA A 483 -30.28 30.38 -3.98
C ALA A 483 -30.41 31.90 -4.26
N ALA A 484 -30.07 32.35 -5.48
CA ALA A 484 -30.25 33.75 -5.89
C ALA A 484 -31.68 34.08 -6.35
N ARG A 485 -32.56 33.08 -6.49
CA ARG A 485 -33.93 33.20 -7.01
C ARG A 485 -35.01 32.97 -5.95
N SER A 486 -34.67 32.28 -4.86
CA SER A 486 -35.43 32.20 -3.61
C SER A 486 -35.24 33.47 -2.79
#